data_AF-A0A7U9RJ85-F1
#
_entry.id   AF-A0A7U9RJ85-F1
#
_cell.length_a   1.000
_cell.length_b   1.000
_cell.length_c   1.000
_cell.angle_alpha   90.00
_cell.angle_beta   90.00
_cell.angle_gamma   90.00
#
_symmetry.space_group_name_H-M   'P 1'
#
loop_
_entity.id
_entity.type
_entity.pdbx_description
1 polymer ?
#
loop_
_entity_poly.entity_id
_entity_poly.type
_entity_poly.pdbx_seq_one_letter_code
_entity_poly.pdbx_strand_id
1 'polypeptide(L)'
;MDEKTKLKKVMDLIDKLAEPDDSDDIARLELEIREITGKSDLSANECKEYWGWTSLEELAKRFLLPTPQAQGLSDEELAIIVEKIANVEYSESEMDYQLDVLAKETGLINVSDYIFYPNLIGLELNADVQEIIDKILADRMR
;
A
#
# COMPACT_ATOMS: atom_id res chain seq x y z
N MET A 1 15.40 12.39 -11.82
CA MET A 1 14.10 13.01 -11.51
C MET A 1 13.85 12.80 -10.03
N ASP A 2 13.66 13.87 -9.27
CA ASP A 2 13.31 13.78 -7.84
C ASP A 2 11.89 13.23 -7.63
N GLU A 3 11.56 12.85 -6.40
CA GLU A 3 10.28 12.23 -6.04
C GLU A 3 9.08 13.13 -6.32
N LYS A 4 9.19 14.44 -6.04
CA LYS A 4 8.10 15.38 -6.29
C LYS A 4 7.79 15.51 -7.77
N THR A 5 8.83 15.55 -8.60
CA THR A 5 8.69 15.56 -10.06
C THR A 5 8.11 14.24 -10.58
N LYS A 6 8.52 13.09 -10.01
CA LYS A 6 7.92 11.78 -10.34
C LYS A 6 6.42 11.74 -10.00
N LEU A 7 6.06 12.14 -8.78
CA LEU A 7 4.67 12.14 -8.30
C LEU A 7 3.78 12.96 -9.22
N LYS A 8 4.16 14.22 -9.49
CA LYS A 8 3.40 15.07 -10.39
C LYS A 8 3.24 14.45 -11.77
N LYS A 9 4.32 13.89 -12.33
CA LYS A 9 4.29 13.28 -13.66
C LYS A 9 3.35 12.06 -13.70
N VAL A 10 3.38 11.20 -12.68
CA VAL A 10 2.50 10.04 -12.59
C VAL A 10 1.04 10.48 -12.43
N MET A 11 0.75 11.48 -11.61
CA MET A 11 -0.60 12.06 -11.50
C MET A 11 -1.12 12.55 -12.85
N ASP A 12 -0.32 13.33 -13.58
CA ASP A 12 -0.70 13.85 -14.91
C ASP A 12 -0.96 12.72 -15.93
N LEU A 13 -0.27 11.58 -15.79
CA LEU A 13 -0.46 10.42 -16.67
C LEU A 13 -1.70 9.61 -16.30
N ILE A 14 -1.96 9.41 -15.00
CA ILE A 14 -3.17 8.73 -14.51
C ILE A 14 -4.41 9.52 -14.91
N ASP A 15 -4.39 10.85 -14.74
CA ASP A 15 -5.52 11.72 -15.08
C ASP A 15 -5.88 11.60 -16.57
N LYS A 16 -4.88 11.60 -17.45
CA LYS A 16 -5.07 11.33 -18.89
C LYS A 16 -5.54 9.91 -19.19
N LEU A 17 -5.09 8.93 -18.41
CA LEU A 17 -5.49 7.54 -18.60
C LEU A 17 -6.92 7.26 -18.10
N ALA A 18 -7.42 8.08 -17.18
CA ALA A 18 -8.80 8.03 -16.71
C ALA A 18 -9.79 8.45 -17.79
N GLU A 19 -9.41 9.44 -18.61
CA GLU A 19 -10.20 9.97 -19.74
C GLU A 19 -9.37 10.00 -21.03
N PRO A 20 -9.06 8.84 -21.65
CA PRO A 20 -8.17 8.79 -22.81
C PRO A 20 -8.86 9.26 -24.09
N ASP A 21 -8.13 10.00 -24.92
CA ASP A 21 -8.61 10.50 -26.22
C ASP A 21 -8.83 9.37 -27.24
N ASP A 22 -7.94 8.37 -27.28
CA ASP A 22 -8.07 7.14 -28.09
C ASP A 22 -7.31 5.94 -27.50
N SER A 23 -7.36 4.78 -28.16
CA SER A 23 -6.73 3.53 -27.69
C SER A 23 -5.20 3.49 -27.83
N ASP A 24 -4.63 4.19 -28.82
CA ASP A 24 -3.18 4.23 -29.01
C ASP A 24 -2.52 5.08 -27.92
N ASP A 25 -3.24 6.10 -27.43
CA ASP A 25 -2.85 6.88 -26.27
C ASP A 25 -2.83 6.06 -24.97
N ILE A 26 -3.76 5.11 -24.78
CA ILE A 26 -3.77 4.24 -23.60
C ILE A 26 -2.45 3.46 -23.49
N ALA A 27 -2.05 2.76 -24.55
CA ALA A 27 -0.83 1.93 -24.53
C ALA A 27 0.43 2.76 -24.26
N ARG A 28 0.50 3.97 -24.83
CA ARG A 28 1.61 4.91 -24.61
C ARG A 28 1.64 5.40 -23.17
N LEU A 29 0.50 5.82 -22.62
CA LEU A 29 0.38 6.31 -21.25
C LEU A 29 0.74 5.22 -20.23
N GLU A 30 0.24 4.00 -20.42
CA GLU A 30 0.60 2.87 -19.58
C GLU A 30 2.12 2.63 -19.60
N LEU A 31 2.73 2.57 -20.79
CA LEU A 31 4.18 2.35 -20.92
C LEU A 31 4.97 3.42 -20.16
N GLU A 32 4.57 4.69 -20.28
CA GLU A 32 5.25 5.80 -19.60
C GLU A 32 5.11 5.69 -18.07
N ILE A 33 3.95 5.29 -17.55
CA ILE A 33 3.80 5.04 -16.11
C ILE A 33 4.69 3.87 -15.67
N ARG A 34 4.71 2.76 -16.42
CA ARG A 34 5.56 1.59 -16.11
C ARG A 34 7.04 1.96 -16.10
N GLU A 35 7.50 2.81 -17.02
CA GLU A 35 8.89 3.28 -17.07
C GLU A 35 9.28 4.14 -15.84
N ILE A 36 8.35 4.94 -15.32
CA ILE A 36 8.61 5.81 -14.15
C ILE A 36 8.56 5.01 -12.84
N THR A 37 7.59 4.10 -12.74
CA THR A 37 7.23 3.39 -11.51
C THR A 37 7.94 2.05 -11.35
N GLY A 38 8.35 1.43 -12.46
CA GLY A 38 8.89 0.08 -12.49
C GLY A 38 7.84 -1.02 -12.29
N LYS A 39 6.55 -0.68 -12.17
CA LYS A 39 5.47 -1.67 -12.04
C LYS A 39 5.09 -2.22 -13.40
N SER A 40 5.12 -3.54 -13.57
CA SER A 40 4.74 -4.19 -14.83
C SER A 40 3.24 -4.45 -14.92
N ASP A 41 2.56 -4.53 -13.78
CA ASP A 41 1.19 -4.98 -13.57
C ASP A 41 0.17 -3.84 -13.43
N LEU A 42 0.43 -2.69 -14.07
CA LEU A 42 -0.50 -1.57 -14.06
C LEU A 42 -1.86 -1.94 -14.69
N SER A 43 -2.94 -1.67 -13.96
CA SER A 43 -4.32 -1.83 -14.42
C SER A 43 -4.89 -0.48 -14.89
N ALA A 44 -5.16 -0.34 -16.20
CA ALA A 44 -5.85 0.85 -16.71
C ALA A 44 -7.23 1.06 -16.08
N ASN A 45 -7.91 0.00 -15.64
CA ASN A 45 -9.19 0.13 -14.95
C ASN A 45 -9.03 0.79 -13.57
N GLU A 46 -7.96 0.49 -12.83
CA GLU A 46 -7.69 1.19 -11.56
C GLU A 46 -7.54 2.70 -11.79
N CYS A 47 -6.92 3.10 -12.90
CA CYS A 47 -6.78 4.51 -13.27
C CYS A 47 -8.08 5.15 -13.74
N LYS A 48 -9.05 4.40 -14.26
CA LYS A 48 -10.35 4.95 -14.70
C LYS A 48 -11.35 5.13 -13.57
N GLU A 49 -11.23 4.30 -12.54
CA GLU A 49 -12.22 4.21 -11.47
C GLU A 49 -11.71 4.75 -10.13
N TYR A 50 -10.49 5.32 -10.09
CA TYR A 50 -9.85 5.77 -8.85
C TYR A 50 -10.72 6.71 -8.02
N TRP A 51 -11.45 7.63 -8.66
CA TRP A 51 -12.30 8.62 -8.02
C TRP A 51 -13.47 8.01 -7.24
N GLY A 52 -13.75 6.72 -7.43
CA GLY A 52 -14.73 5.98 -6.64
C GLY A 52 -14.24 5.52 -5.26
N TRP A 53 -12.92 5.51 -5.00
CA TRP A 53 -12.38 4.90 -3.78
C TRP A 53 -11.10 5.56 -3.22
N THR A 54 -10.37 6.38 -3.98
CA THR A 54 -9.17 7.09 -3.50
C THR A 54 -8.96 8.43 -4.22
N SER A 55 -7.93 9.17 -3.81
CA SER A 55 -7.50 10.40 -4.50
C SER A 55 -6.46 10.11 -5.59
N LEU A 56 -6.35 10.99 -6.58
CA LEU A 56 -5.32 10.91 -7.62
C LEU A 56 -3.90 10.89 -7.03
N GLU A 57 -3.67 11.67 -5.97
CA GLU A 57 -2.38 11.74 -5.29
C GLU A 57 -2.02 10.41 -4.62
N GLU A 58 -2.97 9.80 -3.90
CA GLU A 58 -2.74 8.51 -3.22
C GLU A 58 -2.57 7.36 -4.21
N LEU A 59 -3.33 7.33 -5.32
CA LEU A 59 -3.10 6.35 -6.38
C LEU A 59 -1.70 6.51 -7.00
N ALA A 60 -1.27 7.74 -7.27
CA ALA A 60 0.05 8.02 -7.81
C ALA A 60 1.18 7.63 -6.84
N LYS A 61 1.02 7.90 -5.53
CA LYS A 61 1.94 7.43 -4.49
C LYS A 61 2.00 5.91 -4.46
N ARG A 62 0.86 5.21 -4.50
CA ARG A 62 0.78 3.74 -4.53
C ARG A 62 1.50 3.12 -5.73
N PHE A 63 1.46 3.77 -6.89
CA PHE A 63 2.23 3.34 -8.06
C PHE A 63 3.73 3.57 -7.90
N LEU A 64 4.14 4.63 -7.19
CA LEU A 64 5.55 4.93 -6.94
C LEU A 64 6.17 4.12 -5.80
N LEU A 65 5.36 3.58 -4.89
CA LEU A 65 5.83 2.67 -3.86
C LEU A 65 6.35 1.37 -4.50
N PRO A 66 7.47 0.81 -4.00
CA PRO A 66 7.99 -0.45 -4.51
C PRO A 66 6.98 -1.58 -4.34
N THR A 67 7.20 -2.70 -5.03
CA THR A 67 6.41 -3.90 -4.76
C THR A 67 6.74 -4.40 -3.34
N PRO A 68 5.74 -4.59 -2.46
CA PRO A 68 5.97 -5.13 -1.12
C PRO A 68 6.65 -6.50 -1.16
N GLN A 69 7.74 -6.64 -0.41
CA GLN A 69 8.49 -7.89 -0.28
C GLN A 69 8.93 -8.07 1.17
N ALA A 70 9.13 -9.33 1.58
CA ALA A 70 9.83 -9.63 2.83
C ALA A 70 11.31 -9.25 2.68
N GLN A 71 11.76 -8.42 3.62
CA GLN A 71 13.10 -7.87 3.78
C GLN A 71 13.83 -8.48 4.99
N GLY A 72 13.13 -9.24 5.84
CA GLY A 72 13.71 -9.87 7.03
C GLY A 72 13.77 -8.91 8.22
N LEU A 73 12.68 -8.18 8.44
CA LEU A 73 12.58 -7.16 9.48
C LEU A 73 12.65 -7.76 10.88
N SER A 74 13.34 -7.05 11.78
CA SER A 74 13.42 -7.39 13.20
C SER A 74 12.08 -7.25 13.90
N ASP A 75 11.96 -7.83 15.09
CA ASP A 75 10.74 -7.71 15.90
C ASP A 75 10.45 -6.25 16.27
N GLU A 76 11.49 -5.45 16.52
CA GLU A 76 11.36 -4.01 16.76
C GLU A 76 10.90 -3.24 15.52
N GLU A 77 11.40 -3.60 14.33
CA GLU A 77 10.99 -2.96 13.07
C GLU A 77 9.52 -3.28 12.74
N LEU A 78 9.08 -4.52 12.97
CA LEU A 78 7.68 -4.90 12.84
C LEU A 78 6.79 -4.17 13.84
N ALA A 79 7.24 -4.05 15.09
CA ALA A 79 6.51 -3.32 16.13
C ALA A 79 6.30 -1.85 15.73
N ILE A 80 7.31 -1.19 15.17
CA ILE A 80 7.21 0.19 14.67
C ILE A 80 6.18 0.31 13.55
N ILE A 81 6.13 -0.65 12.62
CA ILE A 81 5.14 -0.66 11.54
C ILE A 81 3.73 -0.76 12.13
N VAL A 82 3.50 -1.71 13.03
CA VAL A 82 2.19 -1.92 13.68
C VAL A 82 1.76 -0.69 14.46
N GLU A 83 2.66 -0.09 15.24
CA GLU A 83 2.40 1.12 16.02
C GLU A 83 1.96 2.28 15.11
N LYS A 84 2.68 2.51 14.01
CA LYS A 84 2.35 3.57 13.06
C LYS A 84 1.05 3.35 12.32
N ILE A 85 0.71 2.10 11.98
CA ILE A 85 -0.60 1.77 11.38
C ILE A 85 -1.70 2.04 12.40
N ALA A 86 -1.57 1.54 13.63
CA ALA A 86 -2.57 1.70 14.69
C ALA A 86 -2.80 3.17 15.06
N ASN A 87 -1.76 4.01 15.02
CA ASN A 87 -1.82 5.44 15.27
C ASN A 87 -2.16 6.29 14.03
N VAL A 88 -2.41 5.67 12.87
CA VAL A 88 -2.78 6.35 11.61
C VAL A 88 -1.72 7.38 11.18
N GLU A 89 -0.44 7.01 11.26
CA GLU A 89 0.69 7.90 10.91
C GLU A 89 1.08 7.83 9.43
N TYR A 90 0.50 6.90 8.68
CA TYR A 90 0.73 6.71 7.25
C TYR A 90 -0.37 7.38 6.42
N SER A 91 -0.01 7.84 5.21
CA SER A 91 -1.01 8.10 4.17
C SER A 91 -1.72 6.81 3.77
N GLU A 92 -2.84 6.91 3.05
CA GLU A 92 -3.63 5.75 2.61
C GLU A 92 -2.76 4.76 1.82
N SER A 93 -2.01 5.27 0.85
CA SER A 93 -1.11 4.45 0.01
C SER A 93 0.04 3.81 0.79
N GLU A 94 0.59 4.52 1.78
CA GLU A 94 1.62 3.98 2.67
C GLU A 94 1.05 2.93 3.62
N MET A 95 -0.17 3.11 4.14
CA MET A 95 -0.83 2.16 5.02
C MET A 95 -1.08 0.83 4.30
N ASP A 96 -1.64 0.87 3.09
CA ASP A 96 -1.80 -0.31 2.23
C ASP A 96 -0.47 -1.04 2.02
N TYR A 97 0.58 -0.29 1.66
CA TYR A 97 1.91 -0.84 1.43
C TYR A 97 2.49 -1.50 2.69
N GLN A 98 2.35 -0.86 3.85
CA GLN A 98 2.89 -1.39 5.11
C GLN A 98 2.11 -2.61 5.60
N LEU A 99 0.80 -2.68 5.38
CA LEU A 99 0.01 -3.88 5.63
C LEU A 99 0.48 -5.06 4.77
N ASP A 100 0.75 -4.82 3.49
CA ASP A 100 1.30 -5.85 2.59
C ASP A 100 2.71 -6.29 3.03
N VAL A 101 3.60 -5.35 3.38
CA VAL A 101 4.93 -5.67 3.93
C VAL A 101 4.80 -6.52 5.19
N LEU A 102 3.94 -6.11 6.12
CA LEU A 102 3.70 -6.83 7.37
C LEU A 102 3.16 -8.25 7.12
N ALA A 103 2.24 -8.43 6.17
CA ALA A 103 1.75 -9.74 5.77
C ALA A 103 2.88 -10.61 5.17
N LYS A 104 3.76 -10.04 4.34
CA LYS A 104 4.91 -10.77 3.77
C LYS A 104 5.95 -11.16 4.82
N GLU A 105 6.23 -10.26 5.77
CA GLU A 105 7.19 -10.49 6.85
C GLU A 105 6.72 -11.53 7.85
N THR A 106 5.44 -11.52 8.19
CA THR A 106 4.87 -12.38 9.24
C THR A 106 4.30 -13.68 8.69
N GLY A 107 3.95 -13.72 7.41
CA GLY A 107 3.22 -14.83 6.80
C GLY A 107 1.75 -14.93 7.25
N LEU A 108 1.25 -13.94 8.01
CA LEU A 108 -0.13 -13.94 8.51
C LEU A 108 -1.12 -13.63 7.38
N ILE A 109 -2.22 -14.37 7.38
CA ILE A 109 -3.38 -14.09 6.53
C ILE A 109 -4.24 -13.05 7.26
N ASN A 110 -4.71 -12.03 6.54
CA ASN A 110 -5.52 -10.92 7.07
C ASN A 110 -4.86 -10.18 8.25
N VAL A 111 -3.58 -9.80 8.11
CA VAL A 111 -2.86 -9.09 9.17
C VAL A 111 -3.54 -7.78 9.63
N SER A 112 -4.33 -7.16 8.76
CA SER A 112 -5.18 -6.01 9.10
C SER A 112 -6.17 -6.30 10.23
N ASP A 113 -6.66 -7.54 10.34
CA ASP A 113 -7.63 -7.93 11.38
C ASP A 113 -7.00 -7.90 12.77
N TYR A 114 -5.70 -8.17 12.90
CA TYR A 114 -4.99 -8.03 14.18
C TYR A 114 -5.04 -6.58 14.70
N ILE A 115 -5.04 -5.60 13.79
CA ILE A 115 -4.94 -4.18 14.13
C ILE A 115 -6.33 -3.54 14.25
N PHE A 116 -7.22 -3.78 13.29
CA PHE A 116 -8.52 -3.08 13.22
C PHE A 116 -9.68 -3.87 13.83
N TYR A 117 -9.54 -5.20 13.92
CA TYR A 117 -10.56 -6.10 14.47
C TYR A 117 -9.95 -7.15 15.42
N PRO A 118 -9.17 -6.74 16.44
CA PRO A 118 -8.41 -7.64 17.31
C PRO A 118 -9.27 -8.74 17.96
N ASN A 119 -10.55 -8.46 18.18
CA ASN A 119 -11.54 -9.42 18.67
C ASN A 119 -11.78 -10.63 17.76
N LEU A 120 -11.55 -10.51 16.45
CA LEU A 120 -11.64 -11.65 15.52
C LEU A 120 -10.47 -12.63 15.70
N ILE A 121 -9.38 -12.17 16.31
CA ILE A 121 -8.16 -12.93 16.56
C ILE A 121 -8.04 -13.35 18.04
N GLY A 122 -9.06 -13.07 18.85
CA GLY A 122 -9.13 -13.47 20.26
C GLY A 122 -8.49 -12.50 21.25
N LEU A 123 -8.22 -11.27 20.84
CA LEU A 123 -7.92 -10.15 21.75
C LEU A 123 -9.20 -9.40 22.14
N GLU A 124 -9.11 -8.45 23.08
CA GLU A 124 -10.23 -7.53 23.34
C GLU A 124 -10.39 -6.52 22.20
N LEU A 125 -11.61 -6.00 21.96
CA LEU A 125 -11.87 -5.03 20.90
C LEU A 125 -11.03 -3.74 21.05
N ASN A 126 -10.70 -3.39 22.29
CA ASN A 126 -9.88 -2.23 22.66
C ASN A 126 -8.49 -2.64 23.18
N ALA A 127 -7.98 -3.80 22.74
CA ALA A 127 -6.61 -4.22 23.03
C ALA A 127 -5.63 -3.09 22.69
N ASP A 128 -4.65 -2.88 23.57
CA ASP A 128 -3.66 -1.85 23.33
C ASP A 128 -2.69 -2.26 22.21
N VAL A 129 -1.94 -1.28 21.69
CA VAL A 129 -1.01 -1.49 20.58
C VAL A 129 0.06 -2.54 20.94
N GLN A 130 0.48 -2.63 22.19
CA GLN A 130 1.48 -3.60 22.62
C GLN A 130 0.90 -5.02 22.61
N GLU A 131 -0.34 -5.22 23.07
CA GLU A 131 -1.04 -6.50 23.00
C GLU A 131 -1.19 -6.98 21.54
N ILE A 132 -1.49 -6.06 20.61
CA ILE A 132 -1.58 -6.35 19.18
C ILE A 132 -0.21 -6.76 18.62
N ILE A 133 0.86 -6.01 18.95
CA ILE A 133 2.23 -6.32 18.55
C ILE A 133 2.63 -7.72 19.04
N ASP A 134 2.45 -7.98 20.33
CA ASP A 134 2.80 -9.26 20.95
C ASP A 134 2.06 -10.42 20.27
N LYS A 135 0.78 -10.21 19.93
CA LYS A 135 -0.04 -11.22 19.25
C LYS A 135 0.40 -11.48 17.82
N ILE A 136 0.73 -10.45 17.05
CA ILE A 136 1.29 -10.59 15.69
C ILE A 136 2.62 -11.35 15.73
N LEU A 137 3.51 -10.99 16.66
CA LEU A 137 4.82 -11.63 16.81
C LEU A 137 4.70 -13.10 17.26
N ALA A 138 3.71 -13.42 18.10
CA ALA A 138 3.46 -14.78 18.56
C ALA A 138 2.86 -15.69 17.49
N ASP A 139 1.97 -15.17 16.65
CA ASP A 139 1.23 -15.97 15.66
C ASP A 139 1.93 -16.10 14.30
N ARG A 140 3.00 -15.33 14.07
CA ARG A 140 3.73 -15.32 12.80
C ARG A 140 4.15 -16.73 12.34
N MET A 141 4.07 -16.95 11.04
CA MET A 141 4.34 -18.25 10.40
C MET A 141 5.73 -18.32 9.75
N ARG A 142 6.61 -17.36 10.07
CA ARG A 142 7.98 -17.24 9.53
C ARG A 142 8.99 -18.14 10.25
#